data_AF-A0A840FDP5-F1
#
_entry.id   AF-A0A840FDP5-F1
#
_cell.length_a   1.000
_cell.length_b   1.000
_cell.length_c   1.000
_cell.angle_alpha   90.00
_cell.angle_beta   90.00
_cell.angle_gamma   90.00
#
_symmetry.space_group_name_H-M   'P 1'
#
loop_
_entity.id
_entity.type
_entity.pdbx_description
1 polymer ?
#
loop_
_entity_poly.entity_id
_entity_poly.type
_entity_poly.pdbx_seq_one_letter_code
_entity_poly.pdbx_strand_id
1 'polypeptide(L)' 'MLRQYFPKGTDLSRWSADDLEAVALALNNRPRKSLGWRTPAEVFAEQLCSIQQPGVATTD' A
#
# COMPACT_ATOMS: atom_id res chain seq x y z
N MET A 1 -11.58 -3.57 -0.30
CA MET A 1 -11.31 -3.42 -1.75
C MET A 1 -11.48 -1.96 -2.08
N LEU A 2 -10.69 -1.39 -3.00
CA LEU A 2 -10.76 0.03 -3.37
C LEU A 2 -12.18 0.46 -3.83
N ARG A 3 -12.95 -0.50 -4.36
CA ARG A 3 -14.37 -0.37 -4.72
C ARG A 3 -15.32 -0.02 -3.58
N GLN A 4 -14.89 -0.13 -2.33
CA GLN A 4 -15.66 0.30 -1.17
C GLN A 4 -15.65 1.82 -1.00
N TYR A 5 -14.65 2.50 -1.57
CA TYR A 5 -14.48 3.95 -1.50
C TYR A 5 -14.80 4.60 -2.84
N PHE A 6 -14.45 3.95 -3.96
CA PHE A 6 -14.69 4.46 -5.31
C PHE A 6 -15.51 3.46 -6.13
N PRO A 7 -16.77 3.78 -6.49
CA PRO A 7 -17.56 2.97 -7.41
C PRO A 7 -16.80 2.65 -8.70
N LYS A 8 -17.12 1.52 -9.34
CA LYS A 8 -16.47 1.14 -10.59
C LYS A 8 -16.69 2.21 -11.67
N GLY A 9 -15.62 2.63 -12.34
CA GLY A 9 -15.68 3.69 -13.35
C GLY A 9 -15.62 5.11 -12.81
N THR A 10 -15.33 5.28 -11.51
CA THR A 10 -15.11 6.61 -10.91
C THR A 10 -13.81 7.21 -11.43
N ASP A 11 -13.91 8.44 -11.92
CA ASP A 11 -12.77 9.28 -12.26
C ASP A 11 -12.12 9.80 -10.96
N LEU A 12 -10.88 9.38 -10.72
CA LEU A 12 -10.13 9.74 -9.52
C LEU A 12 -9.65 11.20 -9.53
N SER A 13 -9.62 11.87 -10.68
CA SER A 13 -9.20 13.28 -10.79
C SER A 13 -10.16 14.26 -10.11
N ARG A 14 -11.38 13.79 -9.79
CA ARG A 14 -12.41 14.57 -9.09
C ARG A 14 -12.23 14.62 -7.58
N TRP A 15 -11.35 13.78 -7.03
CA TRP A 15 -11.11 13.69 -5.60
C TRP A 15 -9.89 14.50 -5.23
N SER A 16 -9.93 15.16 -4.07
CA SER A 16 -8.78 15.90 -3.58
C SER A 16 -7.65 14.93 -3.18
N ALA A 17 -6.43 15.45 -3.10
CA ALA A 17 -5.30 14.68 -2.60
C ALA A 17 -5.58 14.16 -1.17
N ASP A 18 -6.20 14.98 -0.32
CA ASP A 18 -6.55 14.65 1.05
C ASP A 18 -7.56 13.50 1.13
N ASP A 19 -8.56 13.47 0.25
CA ASP A 19 -9.54 12.37 0.18
C ASP A 19 -8.85 11.05 -0.20
N LEU A 20 -7.96 11.11 -1.20
CA LEU A 20 -7.20 9.95 -1.65
C LEU A 20 -6.25 9.45 -0.56
N GLU A 21 -5.62 10.36 0.18
CA GLU A 21 -4.74 10.05 1.30
C GLU A 21 -5.51 9.39 2.45
N ALA A 22 -6.67 9.92 2.83
CA ALA A 22 -7.50 9.34 3.88
C ALA A 22 -7.92 7.90 3.53
N VAL A 23 -8.29 7.66 2.26
CA VAL A 23 -8.62 6.31 1.77
C VAL A 23 -7.39 5.40 1.75
N ALA A 24 -6.24 5.90 1.31
CA ALA A 24 -4.99 5.16 1.29
C ALA A 24 -4.58 4.75 2.72
N LEU A 25 -4.65 5.68 3.67
CA LEU A 25 -4.36 5.43 5.08
C LEU A 25 -5.28 4.34 5.65
N ALA A 26 -6.59 4.45 5.41
CA ALA A 26 -7.55 3.45 5.87
C ALA A 26 -7.31 2.07 5.24
N LEU A 27 -6.91 2.01 3.97
CA LEU A 27 -6.61 0.75 3.28
C LEU A 27 -5.30 0.12 3.77
N ASN A 28 -4.27 0.94 3.96
CA ASN A 28 -2.93 0.52 4.32
C ASN A 28 -2.83 0.08 5.78
N ASN A 29 -3.66 0.64 6.67
CA ASN A 29 -3.70 0.29 8.09
C ASN A 29 -4.72 -0.81 8.42
N ARG A 30 -5.44 -1.35 7.44
CA ARG A 30 -6.45 -2.39 7.69
C ARG A 30 -5.83 -3.78 7.76
N PRO A 31 -5.95 -4.51 8.88
CA PRO A 31 -5.56 -5.92 8.99
C PRO A 31 -6.20 -6.79 7.89
N ARG A 32 -5.39 -7.58 7.19
CA ARG A 32 -5.88 -8.50 6.15
C ARG A 32 -5.58 -9.95 6.51
N LYS A 33 -6.61 -10.81 6.51
CA LYS A 33 -6.46 -12.26 6.73
C LYS A 33 -5.46 -12.91 5.78
N SER A 34 -5.39 -12.45 4.52
CA SER A 34 -4.42 -12.93 3.52
C SER A 34 -2.96 -12.60 3.88
N LEU A 35 -2.73 -11.59 4.70
CA LEU A 35 -1.42 -11.20 5.23
C LEU A 35 -1.22 -11.71 6.66
N GLY A 36 -1.93 -12.76 7.07
CA GLY A 36 -1.87 -13.26 8.45
C GLY A 36 -2.37 -12.25 9.48
N TRP A 37 -3.36 -11.43 9.10
CA TRP A 37 -3.91 -10.32 9.90
C TRP A 37 -2.97 -9.12 10.10
N ARG A 38 -1.86 -9.07 9.36
CA ARG A 38 -1.00 -7.89 9.32
C ARG A 38 -1.57 -6.83 8.39
N THR A 39 -1.11 -5.58 8.58
CA THR A 39 -1.52 -4.47 7.72
C THR A 39 -0.68 -4.45 6.44
N PRO A 40 -1.23 -4.01 5.30
CA PRO A 40 -0.44 -3.80 4.09
C PRO A 40 0.79 -2.90 4.31
N ALA A 41 0.67 -1.86 5.15
CA ALA A 41 1.78 -0.97 5.50
C ALA A 41 2.94 -1.73 6.17
N GLU A 42 2.65 -2.59 7.15
CA GLU A 42 3.66 -3.39 7.83
C GLU A 42 4.40 -4.34 6.89
N VAL A 43 3.65 -5.07 6.05
CA VAL A 43 4.24 -6.02 5.11
C VAL A 43 5.10 -5.30 4.07
N PHE A 44 4.63 -4.14 3.59
CA PHE A 44 5.38 -3.32 2.66
C PHE A 44 6.68 -2.77 3.27
N ALA A 45 6.63 -2.30 4.52
CA ALA A 45 7.82 -1.81 5.22
C ALA A 45 8.87 -2.93 5.42
N GLU A 46 8.44 -4.14 5.77
CA GLU A 46 9.34 -5.30 5.85
C GLU A 46 9.95 -5.68 4.50
N GLN A 47 9.15 -5.64 3.42
CA GLN A 47 9.65 -5.88 2.08
C GLN A 47 10.71 -4.85 1.69
N LEU A 48 10.49 -3.56 1.95
CA LEU A 48 11.49 -2.51 1.69
C LEU A 48 12.80 -2.77 2.44
N CYS A 49 12.73 -3.15 3.72
CA CYS A 49 13.92 -3.50 4.49
C CYS A 49 14.64 -4.73 3.92
N SER A 50 13.89 -5.72 3.41
CA SER A 50 14.45 -6.92 2.78
C SER A 50 15.09 -6.62 1.41
N ILE A 51 14.53 -5.71 0.62
CA ILE A 51 15.08 -5.31 -0.69
C ILE A 51 16.38 -4.52 -0.51
N GLN A 52 16.54 -3.82 0.62
CA GLN A 52 17.75 -3.09 0.96
C GLN A 52 18.92 -3.99 1.43
N GLN A 53 18.74 -5.31 1.49
CA GLN A 53 19.87 -6.21 1.70
C GLN A 53 20.72 -6.30 0.43
N PRO A 54 22.01 -5.93 0.47
CA PRO A 54 22.84 -5.78 -0.71
C PRO A 54 23.32 -7.15 -1.19
N GLY A 55 22.52 -7.78 -2.06
CA GLY A 55 22.99 -8.76 -3.04
C GLY A 55 23.28 -8.07 -4.38
N VAL A 56 23.89 -6.88 -4.38
CA VAL A 56 24.24 -6.19 -5.63
C VAL A 56 25.69 -6.54 -5.94
N ALA A 57 25.93 -7.18 -7.08
CA ALA A 57 27.28 -7.48 -7.55
C ALA A 57 28.06 -6.17 -7.68
N THR A 58 28.99 -5.94 -6.77
CA THR A 58 29.97 -4.86 -6.89
C THR A 58 30.89 -5.27 -8.03
N THR A 59 30.84 -4.55 -9.14
CA THR A 59 31.79 -4.74 -10.24
C THR A 59 32.98 -3.82 -9.99
N ASP A 60 34.17 -4.42 -9.88
CA ASP A 60 35.48 -3.74 -9.89
C ASP A 60 35.77 -3.12 -11.27
#